data_AF-A0A8K0CWQ9-F1
#
_entry.id   AF-A0A8K0CWQ9-F1
#
_cell.length_a   1.000
_cell.length_b   1.000
_cell.length_c   1.000
_cell.angle_alpha   90.00
_cell.angle_beta   90.00
_cell.angle_gamma   90.00
#
_symmetry.space_group_name_H-M   'P 1'
#
loop_
_entity.id
_entity.type
_entity.pdbx_description
1 polymer ?
#
loop_
_entity_poly.entity_id
_entity_poly.type
_entity_poly.pdbx_seq_one_letter_code
_entity_poly.pdbx_strand_id
1 'polypeptide(L)'
;NEYILNYTILTPKPYFIKSITSETNRHTAEYLCDLMIHALEKYGPDKFLVIITDNAANEKKATLLLKQTFTHLIPLGCLSNTLNPLVQDILKLDCVDKILKSLVAVIKTIKNSHILTAAFIKERKADISLSLPVLTRWELVRPIVKWIHLLESDEPVIHKVVYAFKQIKQFLTDSVSLGPITPDVEKMIFEKFPLRHEYAVILDPKDLGVNLDPEELLNGIEFIDTLSKTMTNIDPVVVLTSLTKYRNKKSMWDKEVIWKTVESLEPLTWWKGVGSINCRQPARVAIRILSMPTSSASTERTNSTMGR
;
A
#
# COMPACT_ATOMS: atom_id res chain seq x y z
N ASN A 1 -28.42 0.18 -5.84
CA ASN A 1 -27.02 -0.25 -6.00
C ASN A 1 -26.92 -1.71 -5.67
N GLU A 2 -26.80 -2.54 -6.71
CA GLU A 2 -26.35 -3.91 -6.53
C GLU A 2 -24.88 -3.87 -6.08
N TYR A 3 -24.55 -4.60 -5.02
CA TYR A 3 -23.17 -4.68 -4.56
C TYR A 3 -22.49 -5.84 -5.29
N ILE A 4 -21.31 -5.55 -5.82
CA ILE A 4 -20.59 -6.42 -6.74
C ILE A 4 -19.27 -6.81 -6.08
N LEU A 5 -19.12 -8.11 -5.80
CA LEU A 5 -17.87 -8.69 -5.29
C LEU A 5 -17.01 -9.14 -6.45
N ASN A 6 -15.80 -8.60 -6.55
CA ASN A 6 -14.86 -8.94 -7.62
C ASN A 6 -13.66 -9.69 -7.06
N TYR A 7 -13.36 -10.83 -7.67
CA TYR A 7 -12.23 -11.68 -7.30
C TYR A 7 -11.15 -11.63 -8.37
N THR A 8 -9.93 -11.29 -7.95
CA THR A 8 -8.73 -11.25 -8.80
C THR A 8 -7.63 -12.10 -8.17
N ILE A 9 -7.01 -12.98 -8.95
CA ILE A 9 -5.80 -13.69 -8.54
C ILE A 9 -4.60 -12.91 -9.06
N LEU A 10 -3.60 -12.68 -8.21
CA LEU A 10 -2.35 -12.09 -8.65
C LEU A 10 -1.25 -13.14 -8.72
N THR A 11 -0.76 -13.38 -9.94
CA THR A 11 0.43 -14.20 -10.19
C THR A 11 1.17 -13.69 -11.42
N PRO A 12 2.41 -13.20 -11.29
CA PRO A 12 2.75 -11.82 -10.86
C PRO A 12 1.95 -10.67 -11.51
N LYS A 13 1.07 -10.94 -12.49
CA LYS A 13 0.10 -9.97 -13.02
C LYS A 13 -1.32 -10.31 -12.50
N PRO A 14 -2.20 -9.31 -12.35
CA PRO A 14 -3.59 -9.55 -11.95
C PRO A 14 -4.37 -10.29 -13.04
N TYR A 15 -5.12 -11.30 -12.63
CA TYR A 15 -6.04 -12.07 -13.45
C TYR A 15 -7.42 -12.05 -12.80
N PHE A 16 -8.37 -11.40 -13.46
CA PHE A 16 -9.75 -11.37 -13.01
C PHE A 16 -10.37 -12.77 -13.10
N ILE A 17 -10.96 -13.23 -12.01
CA ILE A 17 -11.60 -14.54 -11.94
C ILE A 17 -13.09 -14.43 -12.21
N LYS A 18 -13.77 -13.60 -11.42
CA LYS A 18 -15.22 -13.61 -11.31
C LYS A 18 -15.71 -12.34 -10.64
N SER A 19 -16.88 -11.89 -11.09
CA SER A 19 -17.71 -10.90 -10.42
C SER A 19 -18.96 -11.62 -9.91
N ILE A 20 -19.32 -11.40 -8.65
CA ILE A 20 -20.52 -11.93 -8.02
C ILE A 20 -21.39 -10.73 -7.65
N THR A 21 -22.50 -10.57 -8.34
CA THR A 21 -23.55 -9.65 -7.91
C THR A 21 -24.22 -10.29 -6.71
N SER A 22 -24.18 -9.62 -5.57
CA SER A 22 -25.05 -9.99 -4.47
C SER A 22 -26.43 -9.41 -4.76
N GLU A 23 -27.44 -10.26 -4.86
CA GLU A 23 -28.83 -9.82 -4.96
C GLU A 23 -29.30 -9.27 -3.59
N THR A 24 -30.24 -9.94 -2.91
CA THR A 24 -30.80 -9.48 -1.63
C THR A 24 -30.03 -9.95 -0.38
N ASN A 25 -28.91 -10.66 -0.55
CA ASN A 25 -28.16 -11.21 0.58
C ASN A 25 -27.48 -10.10 1.41
N ARG A 26 -27.57 -10.20 2.74
CA ARG A 26 -26.82 -9.31 3.65
C ARG A 26 -25.35 -9.72 3.65
N HIS A 27 -24.46 -8.74 3.54
CA HIS A 27 -23.01 -8.97 3.41
C HIS A 27 -22.37 -9.16 4.75
N THR A 28 -22.82 -10.19 5.46
CA THR A 28 -22.22 -10.55 6.73
C THR A 28 -20.82 -11.09 6.49
N ALA A 29 -19.99 -11.01 7.51
CA ALA A 29 -18.62 -11.52 7.43
C ALA A 29 -18.58 -13.01 7.09
N GLU A 30 -19.57 -13.77 7.56
CA GLU A 30 -19.72 -15.20 7.34
C GLU A 30 -20.01 -15.47 5.85
N TYR A 31 -20.96 -14.75 5.24
CA TYR A 31 -21.26 -14.88 3.81
C TYR A 31 -20.04 -14.56 2.93
N LEU A 32 -19.32 -13.48 3.25
CA LEU A 32 -18.09 -13.11 2.53
C LEU A 32 -17.00 -14.18 2.68
N CYS A 33 -16.84 -14.72 3.90
CA CYS A 33 -15.89 -15.79 4.18
C CYS A 33 -16.20 -17.03 3.35
N ASP A 34 -17.45 -17.47 3.33
CA ASP A 34 -17.87 -18.63 2.55
C ASP A 34 -17.56 -18.46 1.07
N LEU A 35 -17.86 -17.30 0.48
CA LEU A 35 -17.52 -17.03 -0.92
C LEU A 35 -16.00 -17.08 -1.18
N MET A 36 -15.19 -16.56 -0.25
CA MET A 36 -13.73 -16.62 -0.34
C MET A 36 -13.20 -18.06 -0.23
N ILE A 37 -13.77 -18.89 0.65
CA ILE A 37 -13.42 -20.32 0.77
C ILE A 37 -13.68 -21.04 -0.55
N HIS A 38 -14.88 -20.90 -1.12
CA HIS A 38 -15.24 -21.53 -2.39
C HIS A 38 -14.29 -21.11 -3.53
N ALA A 39 -13.89 -19.84 -3.55
CA ALA A 39 -12.92 -19.35 -4.53
C ALA A 39 -11.53 -19.99 -4.34
N LEU A 40 -11.04 -20.07 -3.10
CA LEU A 40 -9.73 -20.65 -2.79
C LEU A 40 -9.67 -22.15 -3.07
N GLU A 41 -10.69 -22.90 -2.66
CA GLU A 41 -10.78 -24.35 -2.86
C GLU A 41 -10.75 -24.71 -4.35
N LYS A 42 -11.44 -23.94 -5.20
CA LYS A 42 -11.44 -24.13 -6.65
C LYS A 42 -10.03 -24.10 -7.27
N TYR A 43 -9.13 -23.27 -6.75
CA TYR A 43 -7.79 -23.10 -7.31
C TYR A 43 -6.69 -23.82 -6.51
N GLY A 44 -7.01 -24.28 -5.30
CA GLY A 44 -6.11 -24.89 -4.34
C GLY A 44 -5.62 -23.86 -3.31
N PRO A 45 -6.05 -23.93 -2.04
CA PRO A 45 -5.78 -22.90 -1.03
C PRO A 45 -4.29 -22.73 -0.73
N ASP A 46 -3.49 -23.81 -0.85
CA ASP A 46 -2.04 -23.79 -0.59
C ASP A 46 -1.24 -22.93 -1.58
N LYS A 47 -1.84 -22.58 -2.73
CA LYS A 47 -1.21 -21.69 -3.72
C LYS A 47 -1.31 -20.22 -3.33
N PHE A 48 -2.15 -19.89 -2.36
CA PHE A 48 -2.37 -18.53 -1.90
C PHE A 48 -1.58 -18.26 -0.63
N LEU A 49 -1.18 -17.01 -0.46
CA LEU A 49 -0.49 -16.58 0.75
C LEU A 49 -1.17 -15.37 1.37
N VAL A 50 -1.54 -14.41 0.54
CA VAL A 50 -2.15 -13.17 0.98
C VAL A 50 -3.57 -13.12 0.46
N ILE A 51 -4.46 -12.63 1.30
CA ILE A 51 -5.76 -12.12 0.87
C ILE A 51 -5.82 -10.63 1.15
N ILE A 52 -6.21 -9.85 0.14
CA ILE A 52 -6.41 -8.41 0.26
C ILE A 52 -7.86 -8.10 0.00
N THR A 53 -8.51 -7.48 0.98
CA THR A 53 -9.88 -6.97 0.85
C THR A 53 -9.89 -5.46 1.05
N ASP A 54 -11.05 -4.85 0.84
CA ASP A 54 -11.27 -3.52 1.40
C ASP A 54 -11.17 -3.53 2.94
N ASN A 55 -11.19 -2.34 3.51
CA ASN A 55 -11.01 -2.14 4.95
C ASN A 55 -12.32 -2.04 5.72
N ALA A 56 -13.46 -2.36 5.11
CA ALA A 56 -14.74 -2.32 5.80
C ALA A 56 -14.86 -3.47 6.83
N ALA A 57 -15.79 -3.29 7.78
CA ALA A 57 -15.80 -4.07 9.01
C ALA A 57 -16.09 -5.57 8.77
N ASN A 58 -16.99 -5.87 7.82
CA ASN A 58 -17.37 -7.25 7.53
C ASN A 58 -16.28 -7.97 6.74
N GLU A 59 -15.57 -7.26 5.86
CA GLU A 59 -14.45 -7.75 5.06
C GLU A 59 -13.25 -8.06 5.95
N LYS A 60 -12.91 -7.16 6.89
CA LYS A 60 -11.92 -7.42 7.94
C LYS A 60 -12.29 -8.64 8.79
N LYS A 61 -13.54 -8.74 9.24
CA LYS A 61 -13.99 -9.90 10.03
C LYS A 61 -13.96 -11.19 9.19
N ALA A 62 -14.34 -11.13 7.93
CA ALA A 62 -14.34 -12.27 7.01
C ALA A 62 -12.93 -12.80 6.75
N THR A 63 -11.95 -11.93 6.56
CA THR A 63 -10.55 -12.35 6.37
C THR A 63 -9.94 -12.97 7.63
N LEU A 64 -10.37 -12.54 8.82
CA LEU A 64 -9.99 -13.19 10.08
C LEU A 64 -10.61 -14.58 10.24
N LEU A 65 -11.90 -14.75 9.90
CA LEU A 65 -12.55 -16.07 9.85
C LEU A 65 -11.86 -17.00 8.83
N LEU A 66 -11.48 -16.44 7.69
CA LEU A 66 -10.77 -17.18 6.66
C LEU A 66 -9.38 -17.64 7.14
N LYS A 67 -8.66 -16.81 7.91
CA LYS A 67 -7.38 -17.18 8.54
C LYS A 67 -7.55 -18.32 9.55
N GLN A 68 -8.68 -18.40 10.25
CA GLN A 68 -8.95 -19.53 11.14
C GLN A 68 -9.12 -20.85 10.36
N THR A 69 -9.66 -20.77 9.15
CA THR A 69 -9.84 -21.91 8.24
C THR A 69 -8.53 -22.29 7.54
N PHE A 70 -7.80 -21.29 7.04
CA PHE A 70 -6.54 -21.43 6.33
C PHE A 70 -5.45 -20.65 7.07
N THR A 71 -4.80 -21.30 8.03
CA THR A 71 -3.85 -20.68 8.96
C THR A 71 -2.62 -20.09 8.30
N HIS A 72 -2.27 -20.59 7.10
CA HIS A 72 -1.17 -20.07 6.29
C HIS A 72 -1.48 -18.74 5.60
N LEU A 73 -2.75 -18.34 5.51
CA LEU A 73 -3.13 -17.09 4.87
C LEU A 73 -2.82 -15.87 5.76
N ILE A 74 -2.41 -14.81 5.09
CA ILE A 74 -2.07 -13.51 5.67
C ILE A 74 -3.15 -12.52 5.21
N PRO A 75 -4.05 -12.11 6.12
CA PRO A 75 -5.03 -11.09 5.81
C PRO A 75 -4.35 -9.73 5.78
N LEU A 76 -4.47 -9.01 4.67
CA LEU A 76 -4.01 -7.63 4.53
C LEU A 76 -5.18 -6.73 4.13
N GLY A 77 -5.18 -5.51 4.66
CA GLY A 77 -6.10 -4.46 4.21
C GLY A 77 -5.57 -3.77 2.95
N CYS A 78 -6.47 -3.29 2.10
CA CYS A 78 -6.12 -2.47 0.95
C CYS A 78 -5.51 -1.12 1.41
N LEU A 79 -4.28 -0.83 0.99
CA LEU A 79 -3.58 0.40 1.40
C LEU A 79 -4.22 1.67 0.84
N SER A 80 -4.78 1.64 -0.37
CA SER A 80 -5.48 2.83 -0.89
C SER A 80 -6.77 3.12 -0.12
N ASN A 81 -7.47 2.08 0.36
CA ASN A 81 -8.58 2.22 1.30
C ASN A 81 -8.14 2.63 2.72
N THR A 82 -6.84 2.70 2.99
CA THR A 82 -6.28 3.32 4.20
C THR A 82 -5.94 4.78 3.95
N LEU A 83 -5.28 5.09 2.82
CA LEU A 83 -4.80 6.42 2.46
C LEU A 83 -5.93 7.38 2.06
N ASN A 84 -6.95 6.90 1.34
CA ASN A 84 -8.09 7.72 0.91
C ASN A 84 -8.84 8.33 2.12
N PRO A 85 -9.22 7.55 3.15
CA PRO A 85 -9.79 8.10 4.37
C PRO A 85 -8.84 9.02 5.15
N LEU A 86 -7.53 8.83 5.08
CA LEU A 86 -6.58 9.78 5.70
C LEU A 86 -6.72 11.15 5.04
N VAL A 87 -6.74 11.20 3.69
CA VAL A 87 -6.94 12.46 2.95
C VAL A 87 -8.25 13.11 3.38
N GLN A 88 -9.35 12.35 3.45
CA GLN A 88 -10.65 12.89 3.84
C GLN A 88 -10.65 13.47 5.25
N ASP A 89 -9.99 12.82 6.21
CA ASP A 89 -10.00 13.32 7.58
C ASP A 89 -9.07 14.54 7.74
N ILE A 90 -7.94 14.59 7.03
CA ILE A 90 -7.10 15.80 6.98
C ILE A 90 -7.92 16.99 6.46
N LEU A 91 -8.71 16.79 5.40
CA LEU A 91 -9.57 17.82 4.83
C LEU A 91 -10.69 18.29 5.78
N LYS A 92 -11.10 17.45 6.74
CA LYS A 92 -12.13 17.76 7.74
C LYS A 92 -11.60 18.46 8.99
N LEU A 93 -10.29 18.57 9.17
CA LEU A 93 -9.72 19.31 10.29
C LEU A 93 -10.24 20.76 10.25
N ASP A 94 -10.75 21.27 11.38
CA ASP A 94 -11.44 22.57 11.44
C ASP A 94 -10.63 23.72 10.83
N CYS A 95 -9.33 23.73 11.08
CA CYS A 95 -8.38 24.68 10.53
C CYS A 95 -8.26 24.59 8.99
N VAL A 96 -8.17 23.37 8.47
CA VAL A 96 -8.05 23.05 7.05
C VAL A 96 -9.36 23.40 6.32
N ASP A 97 -10.50 23.02 6.88
CA ASP A 97 -11.83 23.33 6.37
C ASP A 97 -12.09 24.84 6.32
N LYS A 98 -11.70 25.60 7.36
CA LYS A 98 -11.79 27.07 7.38
C LYS A 98 -10.95 27.72 6.27
N ILE A 99 -9.72 27.23 6.06
CA ILE A 99 -8.83 27.72 4.98
C ILE A 99 -9.44 27.42 3.61
N LEU A 100 -9.94 26.20 3.40
CA LEU A 100 -10.59 25.80 2.15
C LEU A 100 -11.82 26.66 1.85
N LYS A 101 -12.70 26.85 2.82
CA LYS A 101 -13.89 27.70 2.68
C LYS A 101 -13.51 29.14 2.32
N SER A 102 -12.50 29.69 2.98
CA SER A 102 -11.99 31.04 2.70
C SER A 102 -11.40 31.16 1.29
N LEU A 103 -10.59 30.19 0.86
CA LEU A 103 -10.04 30.13 -0.50
C LEU A 103 -11.14 30.04 -1.56
N VAL A 104 -12.13 29.16 -1.36
CA VAL A 104 -13.27 29.01 -2.26
C VAL A 104 -14.06 30.32 -2.36
N ALA A 105 -14.26 31.02 -1.24
CA ALA A 105 -14.93 32.32 -1.22
C ALA A 105 -14.14 33.36 -2.03
N VAL A 106 -12.83 33.49 -1.82
CA VAL A 106 -11.96 34.42 -2.57
C VAL A 106 -12.01 34.13 -4.07
N ILE A 107 -11.86 32.86 -4.47
CA ILE A 107 -11.89 32.47 -5.88
C ILE A 107 -13.26 32.78 -6.51
N LYS A 108 -14.36 32.49 -5.81
CA LYS A 108 -15.71 32.83 -6.27
C LYS A 108 -15.90 34.34 -6.41
N THR A 109 -15.44 35.13 -5.44
CA THR A 109 -15.52 36.60 -5.49
C THR A 109 -14.78 37.17 -6.70
N ILE A 110 -13.58 36.66 -7.01
CA ILE A 110 -12.84 37.09 -8.20
C ILE A 110 -13.58 36.69 -9.47
N LYS A 111 -14.00 35.42 -9.60
CA LYS A 111 -14.68 34.90 -10.80
C LYS A 111 -16.04 35.55 -11.07
N ASN A 112 -16.76 35.94 -10.02
CA ASN A 112 -18.08 36.57 -10.15
C ASN A 112 -17.99 38.08 -10.44
N SER A 113 -16.79 38.67 -10.46
CA SER A 113 -16.57 40.07 -10.80
C SER A 113 -15.75 40.20 -12.07
N HIS A 114 -16.34 40.79 -13.11
CA HIS A 114 -15.64 41.04 -14.37
C HIS A 114 -14.42 41.94 -14.18
N ILE A 115 -14.50 42.91 -13.25
CA ILE A 115 -13.39 43.82 -12.93
C ILE A 115 -12.24 43.08 -12.25
N LEU A 116 -12.54 42.27 -11.22
CA LEU A 116 -11.51 41.51 -10.49
C LEU A 116 -10.88 40.42 -11.36
N THR A 117 -11.68 39.78 -12.22
CA THR A 117 -11.17 38.81 -13.19
C THR A 117 -10.21 39.48 -14.18
N ALA A 118 -10.55 40.65 -14.72
CA ALA A 118 -9.67 41.40 -15.60
C ALA A 118 -8.37 41.84 -14.89
N ALA A 119 -8.48 42.32 -13.65
CA ALA A 119 -7.31 42.67 -12.84
C ALA A 119 -6.41 41.46 -12.57
N PHE A 120 -6.98 40.31 -12.22
CA PHE A 120 -6.23 39.06 -12.05
C PHE A 120 -5.53 38.62 -13.34
N ILE A 121 -6.19 38.71 -14.50
CA ILE A 121 -5.59 38.33 -15.78
C ILE A 121 -4.43 39.25 -16.18
N LYS A 122 -4.49 40.52 -15.79
CA LYS A 122 -3.42 41.50 -16.06
C LYS A 122 -2.18 41.25 -15.20
N GLU A 123 -2.37 40.89 -13.93
CA GLU A 123 -1.29 40.72 -12.95
C GLU A 123 -0.73 39.29 -12.88
N ARG A 124 -1.46 38.29 -13.41
CA ARG A 124 -0.99 36.89 -13.37
C ARG A 124 0.22 36.67 -14.27
N LYS A 125 1.11 35.79 -13.84
CA LYS A 125 2.09 35.16 -14.74
C LYS A 125 1.36 34.26 -15.75
N ALA A 126 1.87 34.18 -16.97
CA ALA A 126 1.20 33.54 -18.11
C ALA A 126 0.73 32.09 -17.86
N ASP A 127 1.36 31.39 -16.91
CA ASP A 127 1.11 29.97 -16.65
C ASP A 127 0.16 29.70 -15.45
N ILE A 128 -0.43 30.75 -14.86
CA ILE A 128 -1.28 30.60 -13.66
C ILE A 128 -2.76 30.76 -14.03
N SER A 129 -3.55 29.72 -13.74
CA SER A 129 -5.01 29.75 -13.88
C SER A 129 -5.70 29.78 -12.52
N LEU A 130 -6.74 30.60 -12.38
CA LEU A 130 -7.56 30.63 -11.17
C LEU A 130 -8.60 29.50 -11.27
N SER A 131 -8.30 28.37 -10.65
CA SER A 131 -9.21 27.23 -10.57
C SER A 131 -9.75 27.08 -9.15
N LEU A 132 -10.98 26.57 -9.03
CA LEU A 132 -11.47 26.17 -7.71
C LEU A 132 -10.59 25.02 -7.20
N PRO A 133 -10.34 24.93 -5.88
CA PRO A 133 -9.59 23.82 -5.34
C PRO A 133 -10.33 22.53 -5.65
N VAL A 134 -9.71 21.66 -6.44
CA VAL A 134 -10.11 20.25 -6.53
C VAL A 134 -9.40 19.55 -5.39
N LEU A 135 -10.12 18.76 -4.58
CA LEU A 135 -9.55 18.14 -3.39
C LEU A 135 -8.30 17.31 -3.70
N THR A 136 -8.26 16.64 -4.86
CA THR A 136 -7.09 15.86 -5.33
C THR A 136 -5.93 16.70 -5.84
N ARG A 137 -6.11 18.02 -6.05
CA ARG A 137 -5.11 18.96 -6.56
C ARG A 137 -4.53 19.89 -5.48
N TRP A 138 -4.96 19.76 -4.23
CA TRP A 138 -4.42 20.62 -3.19
C TRP A 138 -3.01 20.16 -2.80
N GLU A 139 -2.05 21.08 -2.76
CA GLU A 139 -0.64 20.77 -2.52
C GLU A 139 -0.41 20.00 -1.20
N LEU A 140 -1.25 20.22 -0.18
CA LEU A 140 -1.17 19.50 1.09
C LEU A 140 -1.46 17.99 0.97
N VAL A 141 -2.31 17.58 0.04
CA VAL A 141 -2.68 16.16 -0.12
C VAL A 141 -2.02 15.53 -1.36
N ARG A 142 -1.37 16.34 -2.20
CA ARG A 142 -0.70 15.91 -3.43
C ARG A 142 0.32 14.79 -3.21
N PRO A 143 1.18 14.79 -2.16
CA PRO A 143 2.09 13.68 -1.91
C PRO A 143 1.35 12.37 -1.60
N ILE A 144 0.25 12.45 -0.85
CA ILE A 144 -0.58 11.28 -0.50
C ILE A 144 -1.23 10.71 -1.77
N VAL A 145 -1.78 11.56 -2.63
CA VAL A 145 -2.38 11.16 -3.92
C VAL A 145 -1.35 10.49 -4.85
N LYS A 146 -0.12 11.02 -4.92
CA LYS A 146 0.97 10.37 -5.68
C LYS A 146 1.26 8.96 -5.15
N TRP A 147 1.31 8.80 -3.82
CA TRP A 147 1.54 7.49 -3.21
C TRP A 147 0.38 6.53 -3.43
N ILE A 148 -0.87 7.00 -3.38
CA ILE A 148 -2.05 6.20 -3.72
C ILE A 148 -1.90 5.65 -5.13
N HIS A 149 -1.63 6.51 -6.13
CA HIS A 149 -1.49 6.05 -7.52
C HIS A 149 -0.35 5.04 -7.71
N LEU A 150 0.76 5.21 -7.01
CA LEU A 150 1.88 4.26 -7.09
C LEU A 150 1.53 2.92 -6.43
N LEU A 151 0.93 2.94 -5.24
CA LEU A 151 0.55 1.75 -4.48
C LEU A 151 -0.68 1.02 -5.07
N GLU A 152 -1.46 1.70 -5.90
CA GLU A 152 -2.53 1.09 -6.66
C GLU A 152 -2.05 0.46 -7.96
N SER A 153 -0.81 0.69 -8.39
CA SER A 153 -0.26 0.13 -9.63
C SER A 153 -0.22 -1.40 -9.63
N ASP A 154 -0.13 -2.01 -10.82
CA ASP A 154 -0.03 -3.47 -10.95
C ASP A 154 1.38 -3.99 -10.66
N GLU A 155 2.32 -3.08 -10.36
CA GLU A 155 3.70 -3.41 -10.05
C GLU A 155 3.87 -3.78 -8.57
N PRO A 156 4.76 -4.75 -8.25
CA PRO A 156 5.03 -5.19 -6.89
C PRO A 156 5.82 -4.15 -6.09
N VAL A 157 5.11 -3.21 -5.47
CA VAL A 157 5.70 -2.04 -4.77
C VAL A 157 5.59 -2.10 -3.24
N ILE A 158 5.37 -3.29 -2.66
CA ILE A 158 5.21 -3.46 -1.20
C ILE A 158 6.39 -2.94 -0.37
N HIS A 159 7.61 -3.04 -0.91
CA HIS A 159 8.82 -2.47 -0.29
C HIS A 159 8.77 -0.94 -0.19
N LYS A 160 7.98 -0.27 -1.02
CA LYS A 160 7.84 1.21 -1.02
C LYS A 160 6.89 1.71 0.07
N VAL A 161 6.10 0.84 0.69
CA VAL A 161 5.02 1.21 1.62
C VAL A 161 5.54 1.94 2.86
N VAL A 162 6.63 1.47 3.47
CA VAL A 162 7.24 2.13 4.64
C VAL A 162 7.75 3.53 4.29
N TYR A 163 8.35 3.70 3.10
CA TYR A 163 8.78 5.01 2.63
C TYR A 163 7.60 5.93 2.34
N ALA A 164 6.52 5.41 1.77
CA ALA A 164 5.30 6.18 1.57
C ALA A 164 4.83 6.78 2.88
N PHE A 165 4.79 5.98 3.94
CA PHE A 165 4.40 6.45 5.27
C PHE A 165 5.39 7.43 5.86
N LYS A 166 6.70 7.15 5.82
CA LYS A 166 7.73 8.06 6.34
C LYS A 166 7.67 9.42 5.63
N GLN A 167 7.53 9.43 4.31
CA GLN A 167 7.43 10.67 3.52
C GLN A 167 6.11 11.42 3.76
N ILE A 168 4.98 10.72 3.83
CA ILE A 168 3.68 11.35 4.13
C ILE A 168 3.71 11.97 5.52
N LYS A 169 4.21 11.23 6.53
CA LYS A 169 4.35 11.72 7.90
C LYS A 169 5.24 12.96 7.94
N GLN A 170 6.45 12.87 7.38
CA GLN A 170 7.39 13.99 7.35
C GLN A 170 6.79 15.21 6.66
N PHE A 171 6.19 15.04 5.48
CA PHE A 171 5.58 16.13 4.72
C PHE A 171 4.44 16.80 5.51
N LEU A 172 3.59 16.01 6.15
CA LEU A 172 2.49 16.55 6.95
C LEU A 172 3.04 17.29 8.17
N THR A 173 4.01 16.74 8.89
CA THR A 173 4.66 17.41 10.01
C THR A 173 5.33 18.73 9.58
N ASP A 174 6.03 18.77 8.44
CA ASP A 174 6.67 19.97 7.90
C ASP A 174 5.67 21.01 7.41
N SER A 175 4.56 20.58 6.82
CA SER A 175 3.49 21.48 6.34
C SER A 175 2.66 22.04 7.50
N VAL A 176 2.50 21.25 8.56
CA VAL A 176 1.66 21.56 9.73
C VAL A 176 2.43 22.30 10.82
N SER A 177 3.76 22.22 10.88
CA SER A 177 4.60 22.98 11.81
C SER A 177 4.53 24.51 11.62
N LEU A 178 3.72 25.00 10.67
CA LEU A 178 3.24 26.38 10.57
C LEU A 178 1.97 26.68 11.41
N GLY A 179 1.47 25.74 12.24
CA GLY A 179 0.27 25.92 13.08
C GLY A 179 0.01 24.84 14.16
N PRO A 180 -1.09 24.94 14.93
CA PRO A 180 -1.38 24.12 16.14
C PRO A 180 -1.95 22.70 15.88
N ILE A 181 -1.73 22.12 14.70
CA ILE A 181 -2.52 20.95 14.20
C ILE A 181 -1.73 19.64 14.30
N THR A 182 -0.47 19.70 14.74
CA THR A 182 0.49 18.59 14.73
C THR A 182 0.03 17.35 15.50
N PRO A 183 -0.53 17.45 16.73
CA PRO A 183 -0.89 16.27 17.51
C PRO A 183 -2.05 15.47 16.93
N ASP A 184 -3.07 16.17 16.39
CA ASP A 184 -4.24 15.51 15.80
C ASP A 184 -3.85 14.76 14.53
N VAL A 185 -3.04 15.37 13.67
CA VAL A 185 -2.52 14.75 12.45
C VAL A 185 -1.63 13.56 12.77
N GLU A 186 -0.72 13.67 13.74
CA GLU A 186 0.14 12.57 14.16
C GLU A 186 -0.66 11.38 14.71
N LYS A 187 -1.68 11.65 15.53
CA LYS A 187 -2.59 10.62 16.04
C LYS A 187 -3.37 9.95 14.91
N MET A 188 -3.92 10.72 13.98
CA MET A 188 -4.66 10.19 12.83
C MET A 188 -3.79 9.32 11.91
N ILE A 189 -2.54 9.72 11.70
CA ILE A 189 -1.55 8.92 10.97
C ILE A 189 -1.31 7.62 11.75
N PHE A 190 -0.98 7.71 13.04
CA PHE A 190 -0.66 6.53 13.85
C PHE A 190 -1.82 5.52 13.91
N GLU A 191 -3.07 5.96 14.12
CA GLU A 191 -4.26 5.10 14.20
C GLU A 191 -4.59 4.41 12.87
N LYS A 192 -4.35 5.09 11.74
CA LYS A 192 -4.67 4.54 10.41
C LYS A 192 -3.57 3.67 9.81
N PHE A 193 -2.34 3.72 10.35
CA PHE A 193 -1.21 2.97 9.81
C PHE A 193 -0.64 1.90 10.77
N PRO A 194 -1.42 0.88 11.16
CA PRO A 194 -0.91 -0.20 12.02
C PRO A 194 0.00 -1.20 11.27
N LEU A 195 0.01 -1.20 9.93
CA LEU A 195 0.67 -2.21 9.10
C LEU A 195 1.99 -1.69 8.53
N ARG A 196 3.09 -2.14 9.12
CA ARG A 196 4.40 -1.53 8.89
C ARG A 196 5.27 -2.25 7.86
N HIS A 197 4.81 -3.31 7.18
CA HIS A 197 5.46 -3.91 5.98
C HIS A 197 7.00 -4.02 6.01
N GLU A 198 7.60 -4.09 7.20
CA GLU A 198 9.04 -3.87 7.41
C GLU A 198 9.84 -4.99 6.80
N TYR A 199 9.26 -6.19 6.83
CA TYR A 199 9.76 -7.38 6.17
C TYR A 199 10.10 -7.13 4.70
N ALA A 200 9.36 -6.28 3.98
CA ALA A 200 9.63 -5.97 2.58
C ALA A 200 10.85 -5.04 2.43
N VAL A 201 11.04 -4.08 3.36
CA VAL A 201 12.20 -3.18 3.38
C VAL A 201 13.46 -3.92 3.78
N ILE A 202 13.37 -4.84 4.75
CA ILE A 202 14.46 -5.72 5.15
C ILE A 202 14.99 -6.51 3.94
N LEU A 203 14.09 -6.94 3.06
CA LEU A 203 14.41 -7.70 1.85
C LEU A 203 14.75 -6.82 0.64
N ASP A 204 14.65 -5.50 0.73
CA ASP A 204 15.07 -4.59 -0.34
C ASP A 204 16.61 -4.51 -0.38
N PRO A 205 17.29 -4.88 -1.47
CA PRO A 205 18.74 -4.79 -1.58
C PRO A 205 19.28 -3.35 -1.55
N LYS A 206 18.43 -2.34 -1.77
CA LYS A 206 18.80 -0.93 -1.67
C LYS A 206 18.86 -0.44 -0.22
N ASP A 207 18.04 -1.00 0.67
CA ASP A 207 17.91 -0.52 2.05
C ASP A 207 18.40 -1.50 3.09
N LEU A 208 18.11 -2.79 2.94
CA LEU A 208 18.47 -3.85 3.90
C LEU A 208 17.83 -3.67 5.29
N GLY A 209 16.81 -2.81 5.40
CA GLY A 209 16.20 -2.43 6.66
C GLY A 209 17.18 -1.74 7.60
N VAL A 210 18.06 -0.88 7.08
CA VAL A 210 19.03 -0.13 7.91
C VAL A 210 18.38 1.03 8.65
N ASN A 211 17.28 1.56 8.10
CA ASN A 211 16.56 2.71 8.65
C ASN A 211 15.35 2.31 9.52
N LEU A 212 15.25 1.03 9.88
CA LEU A 212 14.21 0.53 10.77
C LEU A 212 14.70 0.65 12.22
N ASP A 213 13.79 1.05 13.11
CA ASP A 213 14.08 0.98 14.55
C ASP A 213 14.15 -0.50 15.03
N PRO A 214 14.66 -0.77 16.25
CA PRO A 214 14.79 -2.14 16.74
C PRO A 214 13.47 -2.93 16.82
N GLU A 215 12.35 -2.27 17.09
CA GLU A 215 11.03 -2.90 17.19
C GLU A 215 10.50 -3.24 15.78
N GLU A 216 10.56 -2.28 14.86
CA GLU A 216 10.26 -2.44 13.43
C GLU A 216 11.06 -3.59 12.80
N LEU A 217 12.35 -3.64 13.10
CA LEU A 217 13.22 -4.70 12.61
C LEU A 217 12.82 -6.07 13.16
N LEU A 218 12.52 -6.15 14.46
CA LEU A 218 12.10 -7.40 15.09
C LEU A 218 10.78 -7.91 14.50
N ASN A 219 9.79 -7.03 14.35
CA ASN A 219 8.49 -7.35 13.74
C ASN A 219 8.66 -7.88 12.31
N GLY A 220 9.52 -7.22 11.51
CA GLY A 220 9.81 -7.66 10.15
C GLY A 220 10.50 -9.03 10.09
N ILE A 221 11.43 -9.31 11.00
CA ILE A 221 12.10 -10.62 11.09
C ILE A 221 11.12 -11.71 11.55
N GLU A 222 10.29 -11.44 12.55
CA GLU A 222 9.28 -12.36 13.07
C GLU A 222 8.27 -12.75 11.99
N PHE A 223 7.87 -11.78 11.16
CA PHE A 223 7.02 -12.05 10.01
C PHE A 223 7.70 -12.96 8.99
N ILE A 224 8.97 -12.70 8.65
CA ILE A 224 9.74 -13.54 7.71
C ILE A 224 9.88 -14.98 8.26
N ASP A 225 10.15 -15.13 9.54
CA ASP A 225 10.24 -16.44 10.22
C ASP A 225 8.89 -17.18 10.19
N THR A 226 7.82 -16.50 10.57
CA THR A 226 6.45 -17.04 10.55
C THR A 226 6.06 -17.49 9.14
N LEU A 227 6.35 -16.68 8.13
CA LEU A 227 6.09 -17.03 6.74
C LEU A 227 6.95 -18.23 6.29
N SER A 228 8.21 -18.29 6.70
CA SER A 228 9.11 -19.39 6.34
C SER A 228 8.57 -20.73 6.86
N LYS A 229 7.96 -20.74 8.05
CA LYS A 229 7.34 -21.93 8.66
C LYS A 229 6.11 -22.44 7.91
N THR A 230 5.41 -21.59 7.17
CA THR A 230 4.23 -22.02 6.38
C THR A 230 4.59 -22.54 4.99
N MET A 231 5.83 -22.33 4.54
CA MET A 231 6.29 -22.71 3.21
C MET A 231 6.90 -24.11 3.18
N THR A 232 6.45 -24.96 2.25
CA THR A 232 7.01 -26.31 2.06
C THR A 232 8.48 -26.27 1.61
N ASN A 233 9.31 -27.14 2.18
CA ASN A 233 10.74 -27.27 1.88
C ASN A 233 11.53 -25.97 2.13
N ILE A 234 11.20 -25.25 3.19
CA ILE A 234 11.96 -24.11 3.70
C ILE A 234 12.29 -24.38 5.17
N ASP A 235 13.56 -24.19 5.52
CA ASP A 235 14.07 -24.22 6.88
C ASP A 235 14.18 -22.76 7.38
N PRO A 236 13.36 -22.35 8.37
CA PRO A 236 13.39 -21.00 8.91
C PRO A 236 14.77 -20.59 9.46
N VAL A 237 15.52 -21.53 10.04
CA VAL A 237 16.87 -21.24 10.57
C VAL A 237 17.83 -20.89 9.44
N VAL A 238 17.75 -21.59 8.31
CA VAL A 238 18.55 -21.28 7.11
C VAL A 238 18.16 -19.92 6.54
N VAL A 239 16.86 -19.59 6.52
CA VAL A 239 16.37 -18.27 6.07
C VAL A 239 16.94 -17.16 6.96
N LEU A 240 16.77 -17.26 8.28
CA LEU A 240 17.20 -16.23 9.23
C LEU A 240 18.72 -16.05 9.24
N THR A 241 19.49 -17.15 9.27
CA THR A 241 20.96 -17.06 9.21
C THR A 241 21.44 -16.46 7.89
N SER A 242 20.79 -16.78 6.77
CA SER A 242 21.09 -16.18 5.47
C SER A 242 20.71 -14.70 5.42
N LEU A 243 19.59 -14.33 6.05
CA LEU A 243 19.13 -12.94 6.15
C LEU A 243 20.11 -12.09 6.98
N THR A 244 20.63 -12.62 8.09
CA THR A 244 21.68 -11.96 8.86
C THR A 244 22.93 -11.75 8.00
N LYS A 245 23.37 -12.76 7.24
CA LYS A 245 24.52 -12.62 6.33
C LYS A 245 24.26 -11.60 5.22
N TYR A 246 23.06 -11.59 4.66
CA TYR A 246 22.61 -10.67 3.62
C TYR A 246 22.69 -9.21 4.08
N ARG A 247 22.05 -8.91 5.21
CA ARG A 247 22.05 -7.54 5.78
C ARG A 247 23.44 -7.04 6.12
N ASN A 248 24.32 -7.94 6.54
CA ASN A 248 25.71 -7.62 6.86
C ASN A 248 26.66 -7.69 5.66
N LYS A 249 26.16 -8.02 4.45
CA LYS A 249 26.97 -8.25 3.24
C LYS A 249 28.15 -9.21 3.46
N LYS A 250 27.92 -10.29 4.21
CA LYS A 250 28.92 -11.31 4.57
C LYS A 250 28.72 -12.61 3.81
N SER A 251 29.75 -13.47 3.81
CA SER A 251 29.71 -14.80 3.19
C SER A 251 29.37 -14.66 1.70
N MET A 252 28.40 -15.41 1.17
CA MET A 252 28.01 -15.34 -0.25
C MET A 252 27.60 -13.95 -0.76
N TRP A 253 27.40 -12.97 0.13
CA TRP A 253 26.99 -11.60 -0.17
C TRP A 253 28.16 -10.59 -0.18
N ASP A 254 29.39 -11.04 0.03
CA ASP A 254 30.58 -10.17 0.07
C ASP A 254 31.06 -9.72 -1.33
N LYS A 255 30.65 -10.44 -2.37
CA LYS A 255 31.06 -10.16 -3.75
C LYS A 255 30.37 -8.93 -4.31
N GLU A 256 31.15 -7.91 -4.64
CA GLU A 256 30.66 -6.63 -5.20
C GLU A 256 29.76 -6.82 -6.44
N VAL A 257 30.06 -7.80 -7.30
CA VAL A 257 29.27 -8.10 -8.52
C VAL A 257 27.78 -8.35 -8.24
N ILE A 258 27.44 -8.86 -7.06
CA ILE A 258 26.06 -9.13 -6.64
C ILE A 258 25.26 -7.83 -6.48
N TRP A 259 25.94 -6.75 -6.09
CA TRP A 259 25.34 -5.47 -5.75
C TRP A 259 25.32 -4.47 -6.91
N LYS A 260 26.11 -4.70 -7.98
CA LYS A 260 26.20 -3.79 -9.14
C LYS A 260 24.87 -3.52 -9.85
N THR A 261 23.93 -4.47 -9.77
CA THR A 261 22.63 -4.37 -10.45
C THR A 261 21.52 -3.80 -9.56
N VAL A 262 21.80 -3.55 -8.28
CA VAL A 262 20.77 -3.17 -7.29
C VAL A 262 20.11 -1.85 -7.64
N GLU A 263 20.87 -0.85 -8.09
CA GLU A 263 20.30 0.45 -8.49
C GLU A 263 19.36 0.33 -9.69
N SER A 264 19.69 -0.55 -10.63
CA SER A 264 18.99 -0.70 -11.92
C SER A 264 17.81 -1.68 -11.87
N LEU A 265 17.70 -2.52 -10.84
CA LEU A 265 16.65 -3.53 -10.74
C LEU A 265 15.70 -3.24 -9.58
N GLU A 266 14.42 -3.54 -9.79
CA GLU A 266 13.45 -3.61 -8.70
C GLU A 266 13.74 -4.83 -7.80
N PRO A 267 13.49 -4.76 -6.48
CA PRO A 267 13.86 -5.81 -5.53
C PRO A 267 13.37 -7.21 -5.92
N LEU A 268 12.13 -7.34 -6.39
CA LEU A 268 11.58 -8.63 -6.82
C LEU A 268 12.38 -9.23 -7.98
N THR A 269 12.75 -8.42 -8.97
CA THR A 269 13.53 -8.86 -10.12
C THR A 269 14.95 -9.24 -9.71
N TRP A 270 15.55 -8.48 -8.80
CA TRP A 270 16.85 -8.81 -8.24
C TRP A 270 16.85 -10.16 -7.51
N TRP A 271 15.84 -10.42 -6.67
CA TRP A 271 15.68 -11.71 -5.98
C TRP A 271 15.36 -12.88 -6.90
N LYS A 272 14.67 -12.65 -8.03
CA LYS A 272 14.47 -13.68 -9.09
C LYS A 272 15.75 -13.97 -9.88
N GLY A 273 16.68 -13.01 -9.93
CA GLY A 273 17.95 -13.12 -10.64
C GLY A 273 19.11 -13.29 -9.67
N VAL A 274 19.96 -12.27 -9.59
CA VAL A 274 21.25 -12.28 -8.88
C VAL A 274 21.12 -12.69 -7.41
N GLY A 275 20.07 -12.24 -6.72
CA GLY A 275 19.80 -12.58 -5.32
C GLY A 275 19.55 -14.07 -5.09
N SER A 276 19.12 -14.84 -6.10
CA SER A 276 18.81 -16.28 -5.94
C SER A 276 20.03 -17.20 -6.07
N ILE A 277 21.13 -16.74 -6.68
CA ILE A 277 22.22 -17.59 -7.19
C ILE A 277 22.79 -18.52 -6.11
N ASN A 278 22.98 -18.03 -4.89
CA ASN A 278 23.59 -18.78 -3.79
C ASN A 278 22.66 -19.02 -2.60
N CYS A 279 21.38 -18.64 -2.68
CA CYS A 279 20.50 -18.68 -1.51
C CYS A 279 19.02 -18.99 -1.85
N ARG A 280 18.81 -20.21 -2.34
CA ARG A 280 17.48 -20.64 -2.83
C ARG A 280 16.34 -20.48 -1.83
N GLN A 281 16.57 -20.78 -0.55
CA GLN A 281 15.52 -20.70 0.47
C GLN A 281 15.11 -19.26 0.80
N PRO A 282 16.00 -18.36 1.25
CA PRO A 282 15.64 -16.96 1.51
C PRO A 282 15.14 -16.25 0.25
N ALA A 283 15.65 -16.58 -0.94
CA ALA A 283 15.13 -16.03 -2.19
C ALA A 283 13.68 -16.42 -2.46
N ARG A 284 13.26 -17.66 -2.14
CA ARG A 284 11.84 -18.07 -2.26
C ARG A 284 10.94 -17.25 -1.34
N VAL A 285 11.36 -17.03 -0.10
CA VAL A 285 10.61 -16.20 0.86
C VAL A 285 10.55 -14.75 0.38
N ALA A 286 11.68 -14.21 -0.07
CA ALA A 286 11.79 -12.83 -0.55
C ALA A 286 10.93 -12.58 -1.79
N ILE A 287 10.99 -13.46 -2.79
CA ILE A 287 10.15 -13.38 -3.99
C ILE A 287 8.67 -13.41 -3.60
N ARG A 288 8.30 -14.27 -2.65
CA ARG A 288 6.92 -14.42 -2.22
C ARG A 288 6.40 -13.16 -1.54
N ILE A 289 7.18 -12.58 -0.62
CA ILE A 289 6.89 -11.30 0.04
C ILE A 289 6.83 -10.16 -0.97
N LEU A 290 7.88 -9.99 -1.77
CA LEU A 290 8.01 -8.83 -2.66
C LEU A 290 6.98 -8.86 -3.80
N SER A 291 6.42 -10.03 -4.13
CA SER A 291 5.34 -10.17 -5.11
C SER A 291 3.95 -9.81 -4.58
N MET A 292 3.81 -9.54 -3.27
CA MET A 292 2.53 -9.21 -2.67
C MET A 292 2.01 -7.86 -3.21
N PRO A 293 0.73 -7.78 -3.61
CA PRO A 293 0.12 -6.52 -3.97
C PRO A 293 -0.07 -5.62 -2.74
N THR A 294 -0.20 -4.33 -3.01
CA THR A 294 -0.42 -3.28 -2.00
C THR A 294 -1.88 -2.80 -1.94
N SER A 295 -2.68 -3.11 -2.97
CA SER A 295 -4.07 -2.67 -3.06
C SER A 295 -4.95 -3.68 -3.79
N SER A 296 -6.22 -3.76 -3.38
CA SER A 296 -7.29 -4.46 -4.10
C SER A 296 -7.78 -3.69 -5.34
N ALA A 297 -7.38 -2.42 -5.53
CA ALA A 297 -7.81 -1.54 -6.62
C ALA A 297 -7.38 -2.01 -8.03
N SER A 298 -6.39 -2.91 -8.14
CA SER A 298 -6.07 -3.61 -9.40
C SER A 298 -7.29 -4.33 -9.99
N THR A 299 -8.22 -4.77 -9.13
CA THR A 299 -9.49 -5.37 -9.51
C THR A 299 -10.41 -4.36 -10.21
N GLU A 300 -10.49 -3.13 -9.71
CA GLU A 300 -11.38 -2.08 -10.25
C GLU A 300 -10.93 -1.60 -11.64
N ARG A 301 -9.62 -1.50 -11.88
CA ARG A 301 -9.06 -1.15 -13.19
C ARG A 301 -9.26 -2.26 -14.22
N THR A 302 -9.10 -3.51 -13.81
CA THR A 302 -9.36 -4.67 -14.69
C THR A 302 -10.83 -4.70 -15.11
N ASN A 303 -11.75 -4.42 -14.19
CA ASN A 303 -13.19 -4.30 -14.50
C ASN A 303 -13.50 -3.17 -15.48
N SER A 304 -12.92 -1.98 -15.26
CA SER A 304 -13.11 -0.81 -16.13
C SER A 304 -12.65 -1.08 -17.56
N THR A 305 -11.62 -1.92 -17.73
CA THR A 305 -11.08 -2.32 -19.04
C THR A 305 -11.92 -3.43 -19.69
N MET A 306 -12.59 -4.26 -18.90
CA MET A 306 -13.48 -5.34 -19.37
C MET A 306 -14.91 -4.87 -19.66
N GLY A 307 -15.22 -3.57 -19.51
CA GLY A 307 -16.49 -2.98 -19.95
C GLY A 307 -17.72 -3.55 -19.26
N ARG A 308 -17.62 -3.84 -17.95
CA ARG A 308 -18.76 -4.20 -17.09
C ARG A 308 -19.05 -3.11 -16.09
#